data_AF-A0A6H0KNU6-F1
#
_entry.id   AF-A0A6H0KNU6-F1
#
_cell.length_a   1.000
_cell.length_b   1.000
_cell.length_c   1.000
_cell.angle_alpha   90.00
_cell.angle_beta   90.00
_cell.angle_gamma   90.00
#
_symmetry.space_group_name_H-M   'P 1'
#
loop_
_entity.id
_entity.type
_entity.pdbx_description
1 polymer ?
#
loop_
_entity_poly.entity_id
_entity_poly.type
_entity_poly.pdbx_seq_one_letter_code
_entity_poly.pdbx_strand_id
1 'polypeptide(L)'
;MRLNVKNFIFLAGVLLLFSCREDVEMPEGGDSTTTQETRELNLQSFSYTDVQELLKGGTEIRNLQLTDGEIVKKIAVLKKVEGVEVAGLDANDAVFYVGADEDSTSIILENSYASIKFKHNGSELGYVAVTDQSELERSVENYNETFPQTRSVSNLFTRSAAGGPLKIDITALSHTLLSEGESSECAPVAVEQSEETEAPVQTRSAYYTQWPRYNRITIHVLRDAGNRPIEWELTWQLNDLITSLKDIRPDLDIRIWRSSTSYSSSNGWNGRESLSAFRNYCRSSGFPLKESAGHDIICLVRWGSYGSLAGCAYTNTYKLSRYDNASAYGVCATTPIFARTVAHEVGHILGANHVAGTPWWKFWLNDDVMAPNSGKLAPYHWNSQNRNIIWNNLH
;
A
#
# COMPACT_ATOMS: atom_id res chain seq x y z
N MET A 1 -13.08 74.25 7.10
CA MET A 1 -14.16 74.43 8.08
C MET A 1 -14.96 73.14 8.13
N ARG A 2 -15.05 72.55 9.34
CA ARG A 2 -15.86 71.38 9.79
C ARG A 2 -15.45 69.94 9.40
N LEU A 3 -14.88 69.29 10.41
CA LEU A 3 -14.81 67.84 10.69
C LEU A 3 -16.15 67.29 11.23
N ASN A 4 -16.40 65.99 11.00
CA ASN A 4 -16.99 64.99 11.93
C ASN A 4 -16.99 63.62 11.20
N VAL A 5 -16.16 62.61 11.47
CA VAL A 5 -15.87 61.77 12.66
C VAL A 5 -17.05 60.91 13.14
N LYS A 6 -16.88 59.58 12.95
CA LYS A 6 -17.36 58.38 13.71
C LYS A 6 -17.21 57.16 12.76
N ASN A 7 -16.46 56.08 12.94
CA ASN A 7 -15.64 55.40 13.97
C ASN A 7 -14.52 54.69 13.16
N PHE A 8 -13.20 54.71 13.39
CA PHE A 8 -12.30 54.34 14.50
C PHE A 8 -12.38 52.89 15.03
N ILE A 9 -11.20 52.23 14.96
CA ILE A 9 -10.66 51.07 15.72
C ILE A 9 -10.82 49.70 15.02
N PHE A 10 -9.81 48.85 14.78
CA PHE A 10 -8.35 48.87 15.02
C PHE A 10 -7.68 47.81 14.11
N LEU A 11 -6.50 48.13 13.56
CA LEU A 11 -5.55 47.17 13.00
C LEU A 11 -4.63 46.67 14.14
N ALA A 12 -4.48 45.37 14.29
CA ALA A 12 -3.35 44.71 14.97
C ALA A 12 -3.28 43.28 14.39
N GLY A 13 -2.21 42.80 13.73
CA GLY A 13 -0.81 43.14 13.88
C GLY A 13 -0.19 42.27 14.98
N VAL A 14 -0.08 40.96 14.76
CA VAL A 14 0.73 40.06 15.59
C VAL A 14 1.63 39.24 14.68
N LEU A 15 2.78 39.83 14.37
CA LEU A 15 4.03 39.11 14.15
C LEU A 15 4.54 38.74 15.54
N LEU A 16 4.54 37.45 15.89
CA LEU A 16 5.30 36.96 17.04
C LEU A 16 6.44 36.07 16.54
N LEU A 17 7.62 36.63 16.72
CA LEU A 17 8.94 36.03 16.66
C LEU A 17 9.01 34.85 17.65
N PHE A 18 9.29 33.64 17.16
CA PHE A 18 9.84 32.60 18.04
C PHE A 18 11.35 32.81 18.15
N SER A 19 11.75 33.56 19.18
CA SER A 19 13.10 33.59 19.70
C SER A 19 13.25 32.55 20.81
N CYS A 20 14.34 31.79 20.76
CA CYS A 20 14.87 30.99 21.86
C CYS A 20 15.00 31.79 23.15
N ARG A 21 14.56 31.24 24.31
CA ARG A 21 15.39 31.16 25.54
C ARG A 21 14.74 30.37 26.71
N GLU A 22 15.55 29.47 27.26
CA GLU A 22 15.74 29.00 28.65
C GLU A 22 14.56 28.65 29.57
N ASP A 23 14.57 27.37 29.97
CA ASP A 23 14.44 26.81 31.32
C ASP A 23 13.27 27.28 32.21
N VAL A 24 12.24 26.44 32.25
CA VAL A 24 11.34 26.34 33.39
C VAL A 24 11.30 24.87 33.82
N GLU A 25 12.08 24.56 34.85
CA GLU A 25 11.97 23.33 35.62
C GLU A 25 10.55 23.17 36.17
N MET A 26 9.93 22.03 35.86
CA MET A 26 8.74 21.52 36.52
C MET A 26 9.11 20.26 37.30
N PRO A 27 8.47 19.99 38.45
CA PRO A 27 9.03 19.17 39.51
C PRO A 27 9.12 17.69 39.14
N GLU A 28 10.19 17.09 39.64
CA GLU A 28 10.57 15.68 39.53
C GLU A 28 9.40 14.71 39.72
N GLY A 29 9.07 14.03 38.63
CA GLY A 29 8.15 12.91 38.57
C GLY A 29 8.70 11.82 37.69
N GLY A 30 9.86 11.26 38.06
CA GLY A 30 10.39 10.00 37.53
C GLY A 30 10.89 10.05 36.08
N ASP A 31 11.84 10.95 35.77
CA ASP A 31 12.61 10.87 34.53
C ASP A 31 13.57 9.69 34.57
N SER A 32 13.27 8.64 33.81
CA SER A 32 14.34 7.87 33.17
C SER A 32 14.61 8.48 31.80
N THR A 33 15.25 9.66 31.76
CA THR A 33 15.87 10.19 30.54
C THR A 33 17.15 9.42 30.27
N THR A 34 17.01 8.15 29.88
CA THR A 34 18.01 7.53 29.02
C THR A 34 17.91 8.23 27.68
N THR A 35 18.88 9.10 27.37
CA THR A 35 19.14 9.53 25.98
C THR A 35 19.28 8.27 25.15
N GLN A 36 18.22 7.88 24.45
CA GLN A 36 18.21 6.70 23.61
C GLN A 36 19.16 6.98 22.45
N GLU A 37 20.25 6.21 22.37
CA GLU A 37 21.23 6.30 21.28
C GLU A 37 20.53 6.26 19.92
N THR A 38 20.88 7.21 19.05
CA THR A 38 20.42 7.20 17.66
C THR A 38 21.01 5.99 16.98
N ARG A 39 20.15 5.11 16.47
CA ARG A 39 20.57 4.00 15.60
C ARG A 39 20.76 4.55 14.21
N GLU A 40 21.87 4.21 13.56
CA GLU A 40 22.14 4.66 12.19
C GLU A 40 22.19 3.46 11.25
N LEU A 41 21.57 3.61 10.07
CA LEU A 41 21.66 2.63 8.99
C LEU A 41 22.08 3.34 7.69
N ASN A 42 23.25 2.95 7.18
CA ASN A 42 23.76 3.47 5.92
C ASN A 42 23.07 2.76 4.75
N LEU A 43 22.21 3.48 4.04
CA LEU A 43 21.45 3.01 2.90
C LEU A 43 22.33 2.69 1.67
N GLN A 44 23.57 3.15 1.63
CA GLN A 44 24.55 2.81 0.59
C GLN A 44 25.27 1.49 0.86
N SER A 45 25.14 0.87 2.03
CA SER A 45 25.92 -0.34 2.31
C SER A 45 25.20 -1.38 3.14
N PHE A 46 23.95 -1.14 3.53
CA PHE A 46 23.21 -2.11 4.32
C PHE A 46 22.98 -3.41 3.54
N SER A 47 23.03 -4.49 4.28
CA SER A 47 22.73 -5.84 3.87
C SER A 47 21.40 -6.31 4.45
N TYR A 48 20.92 -7.46 3.98
CA TYR A 48 19.81 -8.17 4.60
C TYR A 48 20.03 -8.37 6.11
N THR A 49 21.24 -8.78 6.50
CA THR A 49 21.60 -9.06 7.89
C THR A 49 21.53 -7.82 8.76
N ASP A 50 21.95 -6.65 8.25
CA ASP A 50 21.89 -5.40 9.00
C ASP A 50 20.46 -5.01 9.36
N VAL A 51 19.51 -5.18 8.41
CA VAL A 51 18.08 -4.94 8.67
C VAL A 51 17.53 -6.01 9.60
N GLN A 52 17.91 -7.28 9.42
CA GLN A 52 17.50 -8.34 10.34
C GLN A 52 17.93 -8.03 11.77
N GLU A 53 19.16 -7.58 11.99
CA GLU A 53 19.68 -7.17 13.29
C GLU A 53 18.99 -5.94 13.86
N LEU A 54 18.70 -4.94 13.01
CA LEU A 54 17.94 -3.76 13.39
C LEU A 54 16.55 -4.13 13.93
N LEU A 55 15.87 -5.10 13.31
CA LEU A 55 14.52 -5.52 13.68
C LEU A 55 14.48 -6.56 14.82
N LYS A 56 15.60 -7.22 15.17
CA LYS A 56 15.68 -8.15 16.33
C LYS A 56 15.28 -7.46 17.66
N GLY A 57 15.33 -6.14 17.72
CA GLY A 57 15.09 -5.33 18.91
C GLY A 57 13.65 -5.29 19.46
N GLY A 58 12.67 -5.93 18.81
CA GLY A 58 11.30 -6.06 19.33
C GLY A 58 10.24 -5.36 18.47
N THR A 59 9.08 -5.03 19.05
CA THR A 59 7.92 -4.47 18.34
C THR A 59 8.06 -2.98 17.98
N GLU A 60 9.11 -2.32 18.45
CA GLU A 60 9.34 -0.89 18.24
C GLU A 60 10.83 -0.56 18.12
N ILE A 61 11.16 0.38 17.23
CA ILE A 61 12.50 0.92 17.03
C ILE A 61 12.41 2.43 17.16
N ARG A 62 13.22 3.01 18.05
CA ARG A 62 13.24 4.45 18.30
C ARG A 62 14.52 5.08 17.79
N ASN A 63 14.44 6.36 17.43
CA ASN A 63 15.56 7.20 17.01
C ASN A 63 16.42 6.55 15.91
N LEU A 64 15.78 6.12 14.81
CA LEU A 64 16.50 5.58 13.65
C LEU A 64 16.85 6.72 12.68
N GLN A 65 18.08 6.73 12.21
CA GLN A 65 18.55 7.62 11.16
C GLN A 65 19.00 6.79 9.96
N LEU A 66 18.38 7.03 8.81
CA LEU A 66 18.77 6.46 7.53
C LEU A 66 19.62 7.48 6.77
N THR A 67 20.76 7.04 6.22
CA THR A 67 21.70 7.93 5.51
C THR A 67 22.06 7.39 4.11
N ASP A 68 21.97 8.24 3.09
CA ASP A 68 22.44 7.97 1.71
C ASP A 68 23.11 9.24 1.16
N GLY A 69 24.42 9.40 1.38
CA GLY A 69 25.13 10.62 1.02
C GLY A 69 24.55 11.85 1.72
N GLU A 70 23.92 12.75 0.95
CA GLU A 70 23.25 13.95 1.46
C GLU A 70 21.84 13.67 2.01
N ILE A 71 21.25 12.51 1.68
CA ILE A 71 19.92 12.14 2.19
C ILE A 71 20.07 11.70 3.64
N VAL A 72 19.42 12.43 4.55
CA VAL A 72 19.31 12.07 5.96
C VAL A 72 17.83 12.03 6.35
N LYS A 73 17.32 10.83 6.66
CA LYS A 73 15.96 10.62 7.14
C LYS A 73 16.00 10.20 8.61
N LYS A 74 15.51 11.07 9.49
CA LYS A 74 15.33 10.77 10.91
C LYS A 74 13.93 10.24 11.13
N ILE A 75 13.81 9.16 11.90
CA ILE A 75 12.56 8.49 12.20
C ILE A 75 12.48 8.36 13.72
N ALA A 76 11.50 9.01 14.32
CA ALA A 76 11.34 9.02 15.77
C ALA A 76 10.99 7.62 16.28
N VAL A 77 10.01 6.97 15.63
CA VAL A 77 9.52 5.65 16.01
C VAL A 77 9.08 4.86 14.77
N LEU A 78 9.57 3.63 14.64
CA LEU A 78 9.02 2.59 13.76
C LEU A 78 8.34 1.53 14.63
N LYS A 79 7.12 1.15 14.27
CA LYS A 79 6.35 0.13 14.98
C LYS A 79 6.09 -1.06 14.09
N LYS A 80 6.23 -2.26 14.64
CA LYS A 80 5.79 -3.49 14.00
C LYS A 80 4.28 -3.43 13.80
N VAL A 81 3.82 -3.80 12.61
CA VAL A 81 2.39 -3.91 12.32
C VAL A 81 1.87 -5.21 12.92
N GLU A 82 1.00 -5.09 13.92
CA GLU A 82 0.39 -6.22 14.63
C GLU A 82 -0.94 -6.65 14.00
N GLY A 83 -1.35 -7.90 14.26
CA GLY A 83 -2.58 -8.47 13.69
C GLY A 83 -2.52 -8.66 12.17
N VAL A 84 -1.33 -8.94 11.64
CA VAL A 84 -1.12 -9.25 10.21
C VAL A 84 -0.45 -10.61 10.09
N GLU A 85 -1.01 -11.47 9.24
CA GLU A 85 -0.48 -12.79 8.91
C GLU A 85 -0.27 -12.85 7.39
N VAL A 86 0.96 -13.12 6.95
CA VAL A 86 1.26 -13.49 5.56
C VAL A 86 1.43 -15.00 5.53
N ALA A 87 0.55 -15.68 4.79
CA ALA A 87 0.48 -17.14 4.73
C ALA A 87 0.27 -17.60 3.29
N GLY A 88 0.31 -18.91 3.05
CA GLY A 88 0.01 -19.52 1.76
C GLY A 88 1.14 -20.40 1.24
N LEU A 89 0.96 -20.94 0.03
CA LEU A 89 1.86 -21.95 -0.55
C LEU A 89 3.21 -21.38 -0.96
N ASP A 90 3.23 -20.10 -1.35
CA ASP A 90 4.41 -19.39 -1.80
C ASP A 90 4.76 -18.21 -0.88
N ALA A 91 4.20 -18.20 0.32
CA ALA A 91 4.48 -17.17 1.31
C ALA A 91 5.77 -17.48 2.06
N ASN A 92 6.54 -16.42 2.33
CA ASN A 92 7.54 -16.46 3.37
C ASN A 92 7.06 -15.60 4.54
N ASP A 93 7.64 -15.85 5.71
CA ASP A 93 7.40 -15.01 6.89
C ASP A 93 7.85 -13.58 6.58
N ALA A 94 6.89 -12.67 6.49
CA ALA A 94 7.12 -11.25 6.24
C ALA A 94 6.74 -10.45 7.49
N VAL A 95 7.63 -9.53 7.89
CA VAL A 95 7.40 -8.62 9.01
C VAL A 95 7.41 -7.19 8.49
N PHE A 96 6.40 -6.43 8.88
CA PHE A 96 6.21 -5.04 8.48
C PHE A 96 6.45 -4.11 9.66
N TYR A 97 7.25 -3.08 9.47
CA TYR A 97 7.39 -1.95 10.37
C TYR A 97 7.01 -0.68 9.64
N VAL A 98 6.21 0.17 10.27
CA VAL A 98 5.76 1.45 9.71
C VAL A 98 6.08 2.59 10.67
N GLY A 99 6.46 3.73 10.11
CA GLY A 99 6.66 4.98 10.85
C GLY A 99 5.32 5.66 11.12
N ALA A 100 5.36 6.81 11.79
CA ALA A 100 4.20 7.69 11.83
C ALA A 100 3.82 8.15 10.42
N ASP A 101 2.56 8.57 10.20
CA ASP A 101 2.08 8.99 8.88
C ASP A 101 2.95 10.10 8.26
N GLU A 102 3.46 11.02 9.09
CA GLU A 102 4.40 12.08 8.72
C GLU A 102 5.78 11.57 8.27
N ASP A 103 6.20 10.41 8.77
CA ASP A 103 7.47 9.79 8.38
C ASP A 103 7.32 9.09 7.03
N SER A 104 6.14 8.56 6.71
CA SER A 104 5.86 7.80 5.48
C SER A 104 6.95 6.74 5.20
N THR A 105 7.46 6.10 6.25
CA THR A 105 8.53 5.09 6.16
C THR A 105 7.95 3.70 6.43
N SER A 106 8.37 2.72 5.64
CA SER A 106 8.13 1.31 5.92
C SER A 106 9.42 0.50 5.79
N ILE A 107 9.66 -0.41 6.72
CA ILE A 107 10.71 -1.45 6.63
C ILE A 107 10.01 -2.80 6.58
N ILE A 108 10.41 -3.63 5.61
CA ILE A 108 9.88 -4.97 5.43
C ILE A 108 11.04 -5.95 5.45
N LEU A 109 10.88 -7.03 6.22
CA LEU A 109 11.82 -8.13 6.27
C LEU A 109 11.10 -9.42 5.91
N GLU A 110 11.58 -10.10 4.87
CA GLU A 110 11.14 -11.42 4.42
C GLU A 110 12.37 -12.31 4.26
N ASN A 111 12.23 -13.64 4.33
CA ASN A 111 13.40 -14.55 4.35
C ASN A 111 14.42 -14.37 3.20
N SER A 112 13.99 -13.84 2.04
CA SER A 112 14.83 -13.62 0.86
C SER A 112 15.31 -12.18 0.66
N TYR A 113 14.73 -11.19 1.36
CA TYR A 113 15.12 -9.78 1.22
C TYR A 113 14.70 -8.91 2.41
N ALA A 114 15.35 -7.77 2.51
CA ALA A 114 14.97 -6.64 3.34
C ALA A 114 14.71 -5.44 2.43
N SER A 115 13.65 -4.69 2.70
CA SER A 115 13.37 -3.46 1.96
C SER A 115 13.01 -2.30 2.88
N ILE A 116 13.38 -1.10 2.45
CA ILE A 116 13.09 0.15 3.13
C ILE A 116 12.49 1.09 2.10
N LYS A 117 11.27 1.59 2.34
CA LYS A 117 10.58 2.54 1.48
C LYS A 117 10.24 3.79 2.28
N PHE A 118 10.57 4.99 1.78
CA PHE A 118 10.23 6.24 2.44
C PHE A 118 10.12 7.41 1.48
N LYS A 119 9.49 8.51 1.95
CA LYS A 119 9.46 9.78 1.22
C LYS A 119 10.55 10.74 1.69
N HIS A 120 11.21 11.36 0.72
CA HIS A 120 12.23 12.40 0.93
C HIS A 120 12.11 13.46 -0.17
N ASN A 121 11.92 14.72 0.22
CA ASN A 121 11.80 15.88 -0.69
C ASN A 121 10.80 15.69 -1.85
N GLY A 122 9.68 15.01 -1.59
CA GLY A 122 8.63 14.76 -2.59
C GLY A 122 8.83 13.52 -3.46
N SER A 123 9.99 12.84 -3.35
CA SER A 123 10.23 11.55 -4.00
C SER A 123 10.01 10.39 -3.04
N GLU A 124 9.38 9.32 -3.53
CA GLU A 124 9.29 8.03 -2.87
C GLU A 124 10.48 7.17 -3.32
N LEU A 125 11.31 6.75 -2.35
CA LEU A 125 12.51 5.97 -2.57
C LEU A 125 12.33 4.57 -1.98
N GLY A 126 12.76 3.56 -2.72
CA GLY A 126 12.84 2.18 -2.26
C GLY A 126 14.29 1.71 -2.24
N TYR A 127 14.69 1.02 -1.18
CA TYR A 127 15.98 0.37 -1.05
C TYR A 127 15.77 -1.11 -0.76
N VAL A 128 16.47 -2.00 -1.45
CA VAL A 128 16.30 -3.45 -1.33
C VAL A 128 17.65 -4.14 -1.20
N ALA A 129 17.82 -4.93 -0.15
CA ALA A 129 18.93 -5.87 0.01
C ALA A 129 18.40 -7.29 -0.03
N VAL A 130 19.02 -8.16 -0.82
CA VAL A 130 18.59 -9.56 -1.02
C VAL A 130 19.61 -10.52 -0.47
N THR A 131 19.18 -11.75 -0.15
CA THR A 131 20.09 -12.85 0.18
C THR A 131 20.71 -13.47 -1.07
N ASP A 132 20.01 -13.42 -2.21
CA ASP A 132 20.49 -13.87 -3.52
C ASP A 132 20.54 -12.70 -4.51
N GLN A 133 21.75 -12.26 -4.86
CA GLN A 133 21.98 -11.10 -5.73
C GLN A 133 21.42 -11.28 -7.14
N SER A 134 21.24 -12.52 -7.61
CA SER A 134 20.65 -12.79 -8.92
C SER A 134 19.19 -12.30 -9.02
N GLU A 135 18.48 -12.18 -7.90
CA GLU A 135 17.12 -11.62 -7.87
C GLU A 135 17.11 -10.12 -8.18
N LEU A 136 18.08 -9.35 -7.68
CA LEU A 136 18.18 -7.93 -8.00
C LEU A 136 18.59 -7.72 -9.47
N GLU A 137 19.47 -8.58 -9.99
CA GLU A 137 19.86 -8.55 -11.41
C GLU A 137 18.66 -8.87 -12.31
N ARG A 138 17.92 -9.95 -12.00
CA ARG A 138 16.68 -10.33 -12.68
C ARG A 138 15.63 -9.23 -12.65
N SER A 139 15.48 -8.54 -11.52
CA SER A 139 14.57 -7.38 -11.42
C SER A 139 14.98 -6.26 -12.38
N VAL A 140 16.26 -5.89 -12.38
CA VAL A 140 16.78 -4.85 -13.28
C VAL A 140 16.63 -5.29 -14.74
N GLU A 141 16.92 -6.55 -15.07
CA GLU A 141 16.71 -7.13 -16.40
C GLU A 141 15.25 -7.06 -16.85
N ASN A 142 14.29 -7.44 -16.00
CA ASN A 142 12.86 -7.33 -16.30
C ASN A 142 12.45 -5.89 -16.70
N TYR A 143 12.93 -4.89 -15.96
CA TYR A 143 12.71 -3.48 -16.32
C TYR A 143 13.38 -3.11 -17.64
N ASN A 144 14.60 -3.59 -17.90
CA ASN A 144 15.30 -3.31 -19.16
C ASN A 144 14.63 -3.94 -20.38
N GLU A 145 14.11 -5.16 -20.24
CA GLU A 145 13.40 -5.86 -21.31
C GLU A 145 12.05 -5.20 -21.63
N THR A 146 11.35 -4.78 -20.58
CA THR A 146 9.99 -4.21 -20.72
C THR A 146 10.04 -2.74 -21.16
N PHE A 147 11.02 -1.97 -20.69
CA PHE A 147 11.14 -0.53 -20.94
C PHE A 147 12.54 -0.14 -21.48
N PRO A 148 12.95 -0.59 -22.69
CA PRO A 148 14.31 -0.41 -23.19
C PRO A 148 14.69 1.04 -23.53
N GLN A 149 13.73 1.92 -23.85
CA GLN A 149 14.00 3.29 -24.34
C GLN A 149 14.41 4.29 -23.24
N THR A 150 14.02 4.03 -21.99
CA THR A 150 14.12 4.98 -20.87
C THR A 150 15.51 5.04 -20.23
N ARG A 151 16.40 4.10 -20.57
CA ARG A 151 17.84 4.12 -20.19
C ARG A 151 18.61 5.32 -20.72
N SER A 152 18.15 5.95 -21.80
CA SER A 152 18.85 7.12 -22.35
C SER A 152 18.67 8.38 -21.50
N VAL A 153 17.75 8.38 -20.52
CA VAL A 153 17.28 9.60 -19.85
C VAL A 153 17.43 9.59 -18.32
N SER A 154 17.59 8.46 -17.61
CA SER A 154 17.72 8.49 -16.13
C SER A 154 18.35 7.26 -15.44
N ASN A 155 19.04 7.50 -14.31
CA ASN A 155 19.55 6.48 -13.37
C ASN A 155 18.44 6.02 -12.40
N LEU A 156 17.38 5.37 -12.91
CA LEU A 156 16.22 4.93 -12.10
C LEU A 156 16.57 3.86 -11.05
N PHE A 157 17.65 3.12 -11.32
CA PHE A 157 18.21 2.10 -10.46
C PHE A 157 19.66 2.43 -10.20
N THR A 158 20.04 2.51 -8.93
CA THR A 158 21.44 2.76 -8.56
C THR A 158 21.91 1.77 -7.50
N ARG A 159 23.17 1.36 -7.60
CA ARG A 159 23.87 0.63 -6.56
C ARG A 159 25.15 1.37 -6.22
N SER A 160 25.40 1.52 -4.94
CA SER A 160 26.58 2.13 -4.34
C SER A 160 27.83 1.25 -4.42
N ALA A 161 27.66 -0.08 -4.42
CA ALA A 161 28.74 -1.06 -4.55
C ALA A 161 28.23 -2.40 -5.11
N ALA A 162 29.14 -3.23 -5.62
CA ALA A 162 28.84 -4.61 -6.00
C ALA A 162 28.37 -5.40 -4.76
N GLY A 163 27.19 -6.02 -4.84
CA GLY A 163 26.57 -6.72 -3.70
C GLY A 163 25.87 -5.81 -2.68
N GLY A 164 25.88 -4.48 -2.88
CA GLY A 164 25.13 -3.53 -2.07
C GLY A 164 23.63 -3.49 -2.40
N PRO A 165 22.85 -2.73 -1.63
CA PRO A 165 21.41 -2.61 -1.83
C PRO A 165 21.08 -1.91 -3.15
N LEU A 166 19.98 -2.31 -3.77
CA LEU A 166 19.40 -1.64 -4.92
C LEU A 166 18.56 -0.46 -4.45
N LYS A 167 18.93 0.76 -4.87
CA LYS A 167 18.11 1.96 -4.73
C LYS A 167 17.24 2.13 -5.98
N ILE A 168 15.96 2.40 -5.75
CA ILE A 168 14.90 2.62 -6.74
C ILE A 168 14.26 3.97 -6.43
N ASP A 169 14.32 4.91 -7.38
CA ASP A 169 13.50 6.12 -7.30
C ASP A 169 12.13 5.83 -7.91
N ILE A 170 11.16 5.48 -7.06
CA ILE A 170 9.83 5.02 -7.48
C ILE A 170 9.06 6.17 -8.15
N THR A 171 9.25 7.40 -7.65
CA THR A 171 8.62 8.58 -8.24
C THR A 171 9.17 8.88 -9.63
N ALA A 172 10.50 8.87 -9.79
CA ALA A 172 11.12 9.06 -11.10
C ALA A 172 10.76 7.92 -12.07
N LEU A 173 10.75 6.68 -11.60
CA LEU A 173 10.33 5.50 -12.36
C LEU A 173 8.91 5.65 -12.91
N SER A 174 7.96 6.02 -12.05
CA SER A 174 6.56 6.23 -12.42
C SER A 174 6.41 7.36 -13.44
N HIS A 175 7.07 8.50 -13.20
CA HIS A 175 7.00 9.65 -14.12
C HIS A 175 7.60 9.36 -15.50
N THR A 176 8.71 8.63 -15.53
CA THR A 176 9.41 8.35 -16.79
C THR A 176 8.60 7.35 -17.61
N LEU A 177 8.14 6.26 -17.00
CA LEU A 177 7.50 5.15 -17.71
C LEU A 177 6.03 5.41 -18.08
N LEU A 178 5.27 6.14 -17.24
CA LEU A 178 3.87 6.48 -17.57
C LEU A 178 3.74 7.61 -18.61
N SER A 179 4.75 8.48 -18.72
CA SER A 179 4.70 9.60 -19.67
C SER A 179 4.79 9.19 -21.15
N GLU A 180 5.23 7.96 -21.44
CA GLU A 180 5.49 7.47 -22.80
C GLU A 180 4.30 6.73 -23.46
N GLY A 181 3.10 6.73 -22.83
CA GLY A 181 1.86 6.29 -23.49
C GLY A 181 1.07 5.19 -22.79
N GLU A 182 1.42 4.81 -21.56
CA GLU A 182 0.63 3.89 -20.74
C GLU A 182 -0.30 4.64 -19.78
N SER A 183 -1.57 4.26 -19.75
CA SER A 183 -2.53 4.79 -18.79
C SER A 183 -2.32 4.15 -17.43
N SER A 184 -2.28 4.98 -16.40
CA SER A 184 -2.10 4.58 -15.01
C SER A 184 -3.46 4.38 -14.30
N GLU A 185 -4.51 4.15 -15.08
CA GLU A 185 -5.89 4.18 -14.61
C GLU A 185 -6.28 2.86 -13.93
N CYS A 186 -6.99 2.98 -12.82
CA CYS A 186 -7.76 1.91 -12.21
C CYS A 186 -9.24 2.07 -12.59
N ALA A 187 -9.97 0.96 -12.71
CA ALA A 187 -11.37 1.01 -13.13
C ALA A 187 -12.28 0.14 -12.26
N PRO A 188 -13.31 0.75 -11.63
CA PRO A 188 -14.36 -0.02 -10.98
C PRO A 188 -15.31 -0.64 -12.00
N VAL A 189 -15.78 -1.86 -11.71
CA VAL A 189 -16.89 -2.52 -12.41
C VAL A 189 -18.06 -2.67 -11.42
N ALA A 190 -19.12 -1.91 -11.64
CA ALA A 190 -20.35 -2.10 -10.89
C ALA A 190 -20.95 -3.47 -11.24
N VAL A 191 -21.31 -4.24 -10.20
CA VAL A 191 -22.16 -5.42 -10.35
C VAL A 191 -23.56 -5.01 -9.94
N GLU A 192 -24.57 -5.33 -10.74
CA GLU A 192 -25.95 -5.31 -10.27
C GLU A 192 -26.03 -6.32 -9.11
N GLN A 193 -25.99 -5.82 -7.87
CA GLN A 193 -26.49 -6.61 -6.76
C GLN A 193 -27.97 -6.74 -7.04
N SER A 194 -28.42 -7.93 -7.42
CA SER A 194 -29.82 -8.26 -7.24
C SER A 194 -30.09 -8.06 -5.75
N GLU A 195 -30.71 -6.94 -5.39
CA GLU A 195 -31.56 -6.96 -4.21
C GLU A 195 -32.51 -8.11 -4.48
N GLU A 196 -32.41 -9.20 -3.71
CA GLU A 196 -33.47 -10.19 -3.68
C GLU A 196 -34.71 -9.47 -3.13
N THR A 197 -35.43 -8.78 -4.01
CA THR A 197 -36.83 -8.40 -3.83
C THR A 197 -37.64 -9.67 -3.88
N GLU A 198 -37.64 -10.37 -2.76
CA GLU A 198 -38.66 -11.24 -2.19
C GLU A 198 -37.95 -12.11 -1.15
N ALA A 199 -37.93 -11.64 0.09
CA ALA A 199 -37.64 -12.53 1.21
C ALA A 199 -38.63 -13.70 1.12
N PRO A 200 -38.18 -14.95 0.88
CA PRO A 200 -39.07 -16.06 1.11
C PRO A 200 -39.41 -16.00 2.59
N VAL A 201 -40.71 -16.07 2.92
CA VAL A 201 -41.20 -16.17 4.29
C VAL A 201 -40.63 -17.45 4.89
N GLN A 202 -39.41 -17.38 5.41
CA GLN A 202 -38.79 -18.44 6.17
C GLN A 202 -39.33 -18.32 7.59
N THR A 203 -40.24 -19.23 7.88
CA THR A 203 -40.63 -19.63 9.22
C THR A 203 -39.42 -19.68 10.13
N ARG A 204 -39.51 -18.92 11.24
CA ARG A 204 -38.60 -18.92 12.38
C ARG A 204 -38.07 -20.33 12.69
N SER A 205 -36.83 -20.59 12.30
CA SER A 205 -35.92 -21.47 13.01
C SER A 205 -34.61 -20.71 13.19
N ALA A 206 -34.50 -20.11 14.37
CA ALA A 206 -33.29 -19.50 14.88
C ALA A 206 -32.16 -20.54 14.94
N TYR A 207 -31.32 -20.62 13.90
CA TYR A 207 -30.00 -21.29 13.93
C TYR A 207 -29.09 -20.89 12.75
N TYR A 208 -29.28 -19.73 12.10
CA TYR A 208 -28.19 -19.10 11.34
C TYR A 208 -27.25 -18.41 12.34
N THR A 209 -26.56 -19.23 13.12
CA THR A 209 -25.44 -18.82 13.95
C THR A 209 -24.47 -18.08 13.05
N GLN A 210 -24.26 -16.81 13.39
CA GLN A 210 -23.13 -15.97 13.01
C GLN A 210 -21.96 -16.83 12.52
N TRP A 211 -21.65 -16.76 11.23
CA TRP A 211 -20.34 -17.17 10.76
C TRP A 211 -19.41 -16.07 11.27
N PRO A 212 -18.71 -16.21 12.41
CA PRO A 212 -17.86 -15.15 12.87
C PRO A 212 -16.59 -15.35 12.08
N ARG A 213 -16.52 -14.72 10.90
CA ARG A 213 -15.27 -14.05 10.62
C ARG A 213 -15.13 -13.12 11.81
N TYR A 214 -14.16 -13.42 12.67
CA TYR A 214 -13.83 -12.56 13.80
C TYR A 214 -13.52 -11.15 13.27
N ASN A 215 -12.76 -10.35 13.98
CA ASN A 215 -12.24 -9.12 13.38
C ASN A 215 -11.21 -9.37 12.24
N ARG A 216 -11.31 -10.48 11.48
CA ARG A 216 -10.32 -10.99 10.54
C ARG A 216 -10.82 -10.99 9.10
N ILE A 217 -10.14 -10.23 8.26
CA ILE A 217 -10.27 -10.31 6.80
C ILE A 217 -9.19 -11.21 6.21
N THR A 218 -9.56 -12.05 5.23
CA THR A 218 -8.60 -12.82 4.42
C THR A 218 -8.64 -12.31 2.99
N ILE A 219 -7.46 -12.00 2.44
CA ILE A 219 -7.27 -11.51 1.08
C ILE A 219 -6.30 -12.46 0.39
N HIS A 220 -6.77 -13.13 -0.66
CA HIS A 220 -5.95 -14.02 -1.47
C HIS A 220 -5.31 -13.25 -2.61
N VAL A 221 -4.02 -13.46 -2.79
CA VAL A 221 -3.19 -12.82 -3.80
C VAL A 221 -2.58 -13.92 -4.66
N LEU A 222 -3.21 -14.16 -5.81
CA LEU A 222 -2.87 -15.24 -6.73
C LEU A 222 -2.00 -14.71 -7.86
N ARG A 223 -0.82 -15.28 -8.04
CA ARG A 223 0.05 -14.91 -9.18
C ARG A 223 -0.49 -15.47 -10.48
N ASP A 224 -0.68 -14.59 -11.46
CA ASP A 224 -1.10 -14.93 -12.82
C ASP A 224 -0.08 -15.84 -13.52
N ALA A 225 -0.51 -16.96 -14.08
CA ALA A 225 0.41 -17.94 -14.65
C ALA A 225 1.21 -17.35 -15.81
N GLY A 226 2.52 -17.61 -15.81
CA GLY A 226 3.45 -17.06 -16.78
C GLY A 226 3.90 -15.62 -16.46
N ASN A 227 3.28 -14.95 -15.48
CA ASN A 227 3.73 -13.68 -14.96
C ASN A 227 4.50 -13.90 -13.66
N ARG A 228 5.59 -13.14 -13.48
CA ARG A 228 6.43 -13.23 -12.29
C ARG A 228 6.57 -11.86 -11.62
N PRO A 229 5.62 -11.49 -10.74
CA PRO A 229 5.78 -10.36 -9.84
C PRO A 229 7.15 -10.39 -9.16
N ILE A 230 7.79 -9.22 -9.09
CA ILE A 230 8.98 -9.04 -8.27
C ILE A 230 8.54 -9.01 -6.81
N GLU A 231 9.22 -9.80 -5.98
CA GLU A 231 8.69 -10.17 -4.66
C GLU A 231 8.53 -8.98 -3.72
N TRP A 232 9.58 -8.16 -3.56
CA TRP A 232 9.52 -6.97 -2.71
C TRP A 232 8.53 -5.92 -3.23
N GLU A 233 8.32 -5.84 -4.54
CA GLU A 233 7.35 -4.91 -5.12
C GLU A 233 5.91 -5.33 -4.84
N LEU A 234 5.62 -6.62 -4.95
CA LEU A 234 4.36 -7.18 -4.50
C LEU A 234 4.15 -6.87 -3.00
N THR A 235 5.15 -7.14 -2.18
CA THR A 235 5.04 -6.92 -0.73
C THR A 235 4.94 -5.43 -0.36
N TRP A 236 5.48 -4.50 -1.16
CA TRP A 236 5.20 -3.07 -1.02
C TRP A 236 3.73 -2.74 -1.26
N GLN A 237 3.10 -3.31 -2.29
CA GLN A 237 1.67 -3.13 -2.55
C GLN A 237 0.81 -3.72 -1.42
N LEU A 238 1.23 -4.86 -0.87
CA LEU A 238 0.57 -5.47 0.29
C LEU A 238 0.72 -4.61 1.55
N ASN A 239 1.90 -4.03 1.79
CA ASN A 239 2.10 -3.11 2.90
C ASN A 239 1.23 -1.86 2.76
N ASP A 240 1.10 -1.30 1.55
CA ASP A 240 0.23 -0.16 1.29
C ASP A 240 -1.26 -0.53 1.52
N LEU A 241 -1.69 -1.73 1.10
CA LEU A 241 -3.01 -2.28 1.41
C LEU A 241 -3.24 -2.43 2.91
N ILE A 242 -2.31 -3.09 3.63
CA ILE A 242 -2.39 -3.28 5.09
C ILE A 242 -2.50 -1.93 5.79
N THR A 243 -1.66 -0.97 5.40
CA THR A 243 -1.67 0.39 5.95
C THR A 243 -3.02 1.06 5.72
N SER A 244 -3.59 0.97 4.52
CA SER A 244 -4.89 1.56 4.19
C SER A 244 -6.04 1.01 5.04
N LEU A 245 -6.04 -0.30 5.30
CA LEU A 245 -7.08 -0.95 6.09
C LEU A 245 -6.90 -0.68 7.59
N LYS A 246 -5.66 -0.74 8.10
CA LYS A 246 -5.35 -0.48 9.52
C LYS A 246 -5.55 0.98 9.92
N ASP A 247 -5.39 1.92 8.99
CA ASP A 247 -5.75 3.33 9.23
C ASP A 247 -7.26 3.49 9.47
N ILE A 248 -8.11 2.74 8.77
CA ILE A 248 -9.57 2.77 9.00
C ILE A 248 -9.98 1.91 10.20
N ARG A 249 -9.38 0.72 10.35
CA ARG A 249 -9.66 -0.26 11.41
C ARG A 249 -8.37 -0.80 12.03
N PRO A 250 -7.79 -0.08 13.00
CA PRO A 250 -6.53 -0.46 13.64
C PRO A 250 -6.57 -1.86 14.28
N ASP A 251 -7.75 -2.26 14.75
CA ASP A 251 -8.04 -3.52 15.42
C ASP A 251 -8.24 -4.71 14.47
N LEU A 252 -8.37 -4.48 13.15
CA LEU A 252 -8.65 -5.52 12.15
C LEU A 252 -7.47 -6.50 12.03
N ASP A 253 -7.71 -7.80 12.24
CA ASP A 253 -6.80 -8.86 11.85
C ASP A 253 -6.80 -9.01 10.33
N ILE A 254 -5.63 -9.00 9.70
CA ILE A 254 -5.49 -9.11 8.23
C ILE A 254 -4.68 -10.35 7.92
N ARG A 255 -5.26 -11.27 7.15
CA ARG A 255 -4.55 -12.41 6.57
C ARG A 255 -4.36 -12.21 5.07
N ILE A 256 -3.11 -12.13 4.64
CA ILE A 256 -2.76 -12.16 3.21
C ILE A 256 -2.35 -13.58 2.84
N TRP A 257 -3.14 -14.23 1.99
CA TRP A 257 -2.84 -15.57 1.49
C TRP A 257 -2.20 -15.50 0.10
N ARG A 258 -0.92 -15.84 -0.02
CA ARG A 258 -0.15 -15.82 -1.27
C ARG A 258 -0.05 -17.20 -1.90
N SER A 259 -0.38 -17.28 -3.17
CA SER A 259 -0.23 -18.52 -3.94
C SER A 259 -0.05 -18.24 -5.43
N SER A 260 0.36 -19.25 -6.18
CA SER A 260 0.38 -19.24 -7.64
C SER A 260 -0.78 -20.05 -8.20
N THR A 261 -1.22 -19.71 -9.41
CA THR A 261 -2.20 -20.49 -10.16
C THR A 261 -1.62 -20.96 -11.50
N SER A 262 -2.21 -22.01 -12.07
CA SER A 262 -1.99 -22.41 -13.46
C SER A 262 -2.85 -21.63 -14.46
N TYR A 263 -3.82 -20.85 -13.97
CA TYR A 263 -4.61 -19.94 -14.78
C TYR A 263 -3.76 -18.77 -15.27
N SER A 264 -3.76 -18.57 -16.59
CA SER A 264 -3.19 -17.39 -17.22
C SER A 264 -4.34 -16.51 -17.70
N SER A 265 -4.31 -15.21 -17.38
CA SER A 265 -5.21 -14.24 -17.99
C SER A 265 -4.83 -14.09 -19.47
N SER A 266 -5.42 -14.96 -20.30
CA SER A 266 -5.12 -15.13 -21.73
C SER A 266 -5.37 -13.87 -22.59
N ASN A 267 -5.96 -12.82 -22.02
CA ASN A 267 -6.24 -11.56 -22.70
C ASN A 267 -5.68 -10.36 -21.92
N GLY A 268 -4.36 -10.21 -21.92
CA GLY A 268 -3.66 -9.10 -21.28
C GLY A 268 -3.97 -7.71 -21.84
N TRP A 269 -4.86 -7.58 -22.82
CA TRP A 269 -5.20 -6.33 -23.50
C TRP A 269 -6.43 -5.61 -22.93
N ASN A 270 -7.21 -6.26 -22.06
CA ASN A 270 -8.42 -5.66 -21.47
C ASN A 270 -8.63 -6.11 -20.02
N GLY A 271 -8.47 -5.18 -19.07
CA GLY A 271 -8.62 -5.46 -17.64
C GLY A 271 -10.02 -5.87 -17.19
N ARG A 272 -11.08 -5.37 -17.84
CA ARG A 272 -12.46 -5.79 -17.51
C ARG A 272 -12.76 -7.21 -17.98
N GLU A 273 -12.31 -7.57 -19.18
CA GLU A 273 -12.42 -8.94 -19.67
C GLU A 273 -11.57 -9.91 -18.85
N SER A 274 -10.35 -9.49 -18.48
CA SER A 274 -9.49 -10.26 -17.58
C SER A 274 -10.16 -10.52 -16.22
N LEU A 275 -10.77 -9.50 -15.62
CA LEU A 275 -11.51 -9.65 -14.35
C LEU A 275 -12.71 -10.59 -14.50
N SER A 276 -13.47 -10.48 -15.60
CA SER A 276 -14.62 -11.37 -15.89
C SER A 276 -14.17 -12.82 -16.08
N ALA A 277 -13.14 -13.06 -16.88
CA ALA A 277 -12.57 -14.37 -17.11
C ALA A 277 -11.98 -14.97 -15.83
N PHE A 278 -11.30 -14.16 -15.02
CA PHE A 278 -10.77 -14.58 -13.73
C PHE A 278 -11.87 -14.97 -12.75
N ARG A 279 -12.95 -14.19 -12.64
CA ARG A 279 -14.13 -14.55 -11.84
C ARG A 279 -14.73 -15.88 -12.27
N ASN A 280 -14.85 -16.12 -13.58
CA ASN A 280 -15.34 -17.40 -14.09
C ASN A 280 -14.40 -18.56 -13.74
N TYR A 281 -13.09 -18.34 -13.79
CA TYR A 281 -12.10 -19.31 -13.34
C TYR A 281 -12.23 -19.62 -11.83
N CYS A 282 -12.36 -18.60 -10.97
CA CYS A 282 -12.57 -18.79 -9.52
C CYS A 282 -13.83 -19.60 -9.19
N ARG A 283 -14.86 -19.52 -10.04
CA ARG A 283 -16.11 -20.27 -9.91
C ARG A 283 -16.09 -21.64 -10.58
N SER A 284 -15.01 -21.96 -11.29
CA SER A 284 -14.88 -23.23 -11.99
C SER A 284 -14.59 -24.38 -11.00
N SER A 285 -14.92 -25.59 -11.41
CA SER A 285 -14.59 -26.80 -10.65
C SER A 285 -13.09 -27.06 -10.51
N GLY A 286 -12.24 -26.39 -11.30
CA GLY A 286 -10.78 -26.53 -11.25
C GLY A 286 -10.08 -25.52 -10.35
N PHE A 287 -10.81 -24.58 -9.73
CA PHE A 287 -10.19 -23.59 -8.84
C PHE A 287 -9.68 -24.24 -7.55
N PRO A 288 -8.42 -23.99 -7.13
CA PRO A 288 -7.85 -24.65 -5.95
C PRO A 288 -8.38 -24.11 -4.61
N LEU A 289 -8.93 -22.90 -4.57
CA LEU A 289 -9.38 -22.24 -3.33
C LEU A 289 -10.91 -22.14 -3.26
N LYS A 290 -11.61 -23.26 -3.50
CA LYS A 290 -13.09 -23.29 -3.57
C LYS A 290 -13.78 -22.81 -2.29
N GLU A 291 -13.21 -23.13 -1.14
CA GLU A 291 -13.74 -22.73 0.17
C GLU A 291 -13.60 -21.22 0.43
N SER A 292 -12.72 -20.55 -0.32
CA SER A 292 -12.54 -19.09 -0.27
C SER A 292 -13.32 -18.38 -1.38
N ALA A 293 -13.56 -19.05 -2.50
CA ALA A 293 -14.30 -18.50 -3.63
C ALA A 293 -15.74 -18.18 -3.24
N GLY A 294 -16.07 -16.89 -3.23
CA GLY A 294 -17.38 -16.39 -2.80
C GLY A 294 -17.48 -16.09 -1.31
N HIS A 295 -16.36 -16.13 -0.58
CA HIS A 295 -16.32 -15.77 0.84
C HIS A 295 -15.23 -14.73 1.13
N ASP A 296 -14.03 -14.92 0.58
CA ASP A 296 -12.87 -14.04 0.74
C ASP A 296 -12.70 -13.08 -0.44
N ILE A 297 -11.88 -12.04 -0.25
CA ILE A 297 -11.39 -11.23 -1.36
C ILE A 297 -10.31 -12.02 -2.10
N ILE A 298 -10.39 -12.09 -3.43
CA ILE A 298 -9.41 -12.81 -4.25
C ILE A 298 -8.92 -11.89 -5.39
N CYS A 299 -7.65 -11.55 -5.36
CA CYS A 299 -6.98 -10.71 -6.35
C CYS A 299 -6.02 -11.56 -7.21
N LEU A 300 -6.17 -11.49 -8.53
CA LEU A 300 -5.14 -11.96 -9.46
C LEU A 300 -4.10 -10.86 -9.62
N VAL A 301 -2.81 -11.20 -9.48
CA VAL A 301 -1.72 -10.24 -9.56
C VAL A 301 -0.71 -10.61 -10.63
N ARG A 302 -0.20 -9.60 -11.33
CA ARG A 302 0.93 -9.70 -12.25
C ARG A 302 1.82 -8.48 -12.13
N TRP A 303 3.03 -8.57 -12.67
CA TRP A 303 3.99 -7.47 -12.59
C TRP A 303 3.54 -6.23 -13.37
N GLY A 304 3.08 -6.39 -14.62
CA GLY A 304 2.62 -5.30 -15.49
C GLY A 304 1.12 -5.01 -15.39
N SER A 305 0.62 -4.16 -16.30
CA SER A 305 -0.79 -3.78 -16.38
C SER A 305 -1.69 -4.87 -16.99
N TYR A 306 -3.00 -4.65 -16.89
CA TYR A 306 -4.06 -5.40 -17.55
C TYR A 306 -4.59 -4.58 -18.75
N GLY A 307 -3.79 -4.48 -19.81
CA GLY A 307 -4.06 -3.64 -20.97
C GLY A 307 -3.73 -2.19 -20.64
N SER A 308 -4.69 -1.28 -20.82
CA SER A 308 -4.54 0.12 -20.42
C SER A 308 -4.83 0.38 -18.93
N LEU A 309 -5.08 -0.66 -18.12
CA LEU A 309 -5.49 -0.51 -16.73
C LEU A 309 -4.43 -1.09 -15.78
N ALA A 310 -4.06 -0.34 -14.76
CA ALA A 310 -3.27 -0.84 -13.64
C ALA A 310 -4.03 -1.93 -12.87
N GLY A 311 -5.32 -1.72 -12.64
CA GLY A 311 -6.18 -2.64 -11.93
C GLY A 311 -7.64 -2.52 -12.34
N CYS A 312 -8.42 -3.52 -11.94
CA CYS A 312 -9.86 -3.53 -12.12
C CYS A 312 -10.51 -4.46 -11.09
N ALA A 313 -11.57 -4.01 -10.44
CA ALA A 313 -12.28 -4.79 -9.45
C ALA A 313 -13.78 -4.56 -9.46
N TYR A 314 -14.52 -5.54 -8.93
CA TYR A 314 -15.95 -5.39 -8.73
C TYR A 314 -16.25 -4.57 -7.48
N THR A 315 -17.05 -3.52 -7.63
CA THR A 315 -17.25 -2.55 -6.55
C THR A 315 -18.28 -2.99 -5.52
N ASN A 316 -18.01 -2.72 -4.24
CA ASN A 316 -18.91 -2.96 -3.10
C ASN A 316 -19.37 -4.42 -2.96
N THR A 317 -18.51 -5.37 -3.29
CA THR A 317 -18.82 -6.80 -3.36
C THR A 317 -18.41 -7.60 -2.14
N TYR A 318 -17.75 -6.97 -1.15
CA TYR A 318 -17.33 -7.62 0.09
C TYR A 318 -17.92 -6.94 1.33
N LYS A 319 -18.44 -7.75 2.25
CA LYS A 319 -18.67 -7.35 3.65
C LYS A 319 -18.18 -8.44 4.59
N LEU A 320 -17.49 -8.04 5.65
CA LEU A 320 -16.94 -8.95 6.66
C LEU A 320 -18.05 -9.75 7.36
N SER A 321 -19.19 -9.09 7.63
CA SER A 321 -20.37 -9.68 8.27
C SER A 321 -21.20 -10.59 7.34
N ARG A 322 -20.93 -10.63 6.03
CA ARG A 322 -21.63 -11.49 5.08
C ARG A 322 -20.94 -12.84 4.94
N TYR A 323 -21.75 -13.88 4.88
CA TYR A 323 -21.26 -15.21 4.49
C TYR A 323 -20.92 -15.24 3.00
N ASP A 324 -21.82 -14.74 2.15
CA ASP A 324 -21.65 -14.74 0.70
C ASP A 324 -21.12 -13.38 0.20
N ASN A 325 -19.93 -13.44 -0.39
CA ASN A 325 -19.21 -12.38 -1.09
C ASN A 325 -18.87 -12.86 -2.52
N ALA A 326 -19.84 -13.46 -3.23
CA ALA A 326 -19.73 -14.14 -4.53
C ALA A 326 -18.96 -13.39 -5.64
N SER A 327 -18.72 -12.08 -5.51
CA SER A 327 -18.09 -11.26 -6.54
C SER A 327 -16.89 -10.43 -6.04
N ALA A 328 -16.34 -10.74 -4.85
CA ALA A 328 -15.18 -10.04 -4.27
C ALA A 328 -13.85 -10.39 -4.98
N TYR A 329 -13.74 -9.99 -6.24
CA TYR A 329 -12.59 -10.25 -7.11
C TYR A 329 -11.96 -8.97 -7.64
N GLY A 330 -10.64 -9.00 -7.80
CA GLY A 330 -9.86 -7.95 -8.44
C GLY A 330 -8.74 -8.49 -9.31
N VAL A 331 -8.24 -7.66 -10.22
CA VAL A 331 -7.01 -7.89 -10.97
C VAL A 331 -6.10 -6.67 -10.76
N CYS A 332 -4.83 -6.89 -10.40
CA CYS A 332 -3.95 -5.81 -9.95
C CYS A 332 -2.53 -5.95 -10.51
N ALA A 333 -1.99 -4.86 -11.05
CA ALA A 333 -0.56 -4.72 -11.28
C ALA A 333 0.20 -4.61 -9.95
N THR A 334 1.45 -5.09 -9.93
CA THR A 334 2.29 -5.06 -8.73
C THR A 334 3.51 -4.16 -8.85
N THR A 335 3.89 -3.76 -10.07
CA THR A 335 5.02 -2.84 -10.26
C THR A 335 4.74 -1.50 -9.55
N PRO A 336 5.74 -0.90 -8.89
CA PRO A 336 5.61 0.40 -8.22
C PRO A 336 5.32 1.56 -9.18
N ILE A 337 5.44 1.38 -10.50
CA ILE A 337 4.97 2.34 -11.53
C ILE A 337 3.47 2.61 -11.33
N PHE A 338 2.71 1.56 -11.06
CA PHE A 338 1.29 1.63 -10.74
C PHE A 338 1.11 1.61 -9.22
N ALA A 339 1.41 2.74 -8.59
CA ALA A 339 1.48 2.81 -7.14
C ALA A 339 0.13 2.42 -6.51
N ARG A 340 0.18 1.57 -5.48
CA ARG A 340 -0.94 1.26 -4.58
C ARG A 340 -2.17 0.64 -5.26
N THR A 341 -1.98 0.03 -6.43
CA THR A 341 -3.04 -0.63 -7.20
C THR A 341 -3.81 -1.66 -6.37
N VAL A 342 -3.12 -2.51 -5.60
CA VAL A 342 -3.80 -3.53 -4.79
C VAL A 342 -4.69 -2.89 -3.71
N ALA A 343 -4.19 -1.85 -3.04
CA ALA A 343 -4.96 -1.10 -2.05
C ALA A 343 -6.17 -0.40 -2.68
N HIS A 344 -6.00 0.21 -3.84
CA HIS A 344 -7.05 0.87 -4.61
C HIS A 344 -8.17 -0.10 -4.99
N GLU A 345 -7.82 -1.25 -5.59
CA GLU A 345 -8.79 -2.25 -6.04
C GLU A 345 -9.53 -2.91 -4.87
N VAL A 346 -8.84 -3.21 -3.77
CA VAL A 346 -9.51 -3.68 -2.55
C VAL A 346 -10.42 -2.60 -1.96
N GLY A 347 -10.03 -1.33 -2.04
CA GLY A 347 -10.88 -0.19 -1.70
C GLY A 347 -12.19 -0.20 -2.50
N HIS A 348 -12.13 -0.43 -3.82
CA HIS A 348 -13.32 -0.63 -4.65
C HIS A 348 -14.15 -1.83 -4.22
N ILE A 349 -13.54 -2.99 -3.97
CA ILE A 349 -14.23 -4.20 -3.47
C ILE A 349 -15.00 -3.91 -2.18
N LEU A 350 -14.42 -3.07 -1.31
CA LEU A 350 -15.02 -2.60 -0.06
C LEU A 350 -15.97 -1.39 -0.25
N GLY A 351 -16.23 -0.96 -1.47
CA GLY A 351 -17.27 0.00 -1.83
C GLY A 351 -16.82 1.47 -1.94
N ALA A 352 -15.53 1.75 -1.86
CA ALA A 352 -15.02 3.09 -2.10
C ALA A 352 -15.15 3.49 -3.57
N ASN A 353 -15.49 4.75 -3.82
CA ASN A 353 -15.58 5.33 -5.15
C ASN A 353 -14.35 6.17 -5.47
N HIS A 354 -14.13 6.43 -6.75
CA HIS A 354 -13.10 7.38 -7.16
C HIS A 354 -13.31 8.76 -6.52
N VAL A 355 -12.20 9.41 -6.20
CA VAL A 355 -12.20 10.81 -5.72
C VAL A 355 -11.31 11.66 -6.60
N ALA A 356 -11.55 12.96 -6.62
CA ALA A 356 -10.70 13.87 -7.37
C ALA A 356 -9.28 13.86 -6.79
N GLY A 357 -8.28 13.76 -7.66
CA GLY A 357 -6.88 13.97 -7.28
C GLY A 357 -6.63 15.40 -6.79
N THR A 358 -5.53 15.59 -6.09
CA THR A 358 -5.12 16.89 -5.56
C THR A 358 -4.73 17.81 -6.72
N PRO A 359 -5.09 19.11 -6.68
CA PRO A 359 -4.72 20.02 -7.75
C PRO A 359 -3.20 20.09 -7.96
N TRP A 360 -2.77 20.26 -9.22
CA TRP A 360 -1.35 20.19 -9.61
C TRP A 360 -0.44 21.16 -8.84
N TRP A 361 -0.96 22.31 -8.39
CA TRP A 361 -0.22 23.31 -7.62
C TRP A 361 0.04 22.89 -6.17
N LYS A 362 -0.57 21.81 -5.67
CA LYS A 362 -0.31 21.21 -4.36
C LYS A 362 0.56 19.97 -4.48
N PHE A 363 1.63 20.06 -5.26
CA PHE A 363 2.49 18.93 -5.62
C PHE A 363 3.20 18.24 -4.44
N TRP A 364 3.24 18.89 -3.27
CA TRP A 364 3.79 18.33 -2.02
C TRP A 364 2.77 17.49 -1.24
N LEU A 365 1.49 17.53 -1.60
CA LEU A 365 0.47 16.65 -1.07
C LEU A 365 0.39 15.40 -1.94
N ASN A 366 0.18 14.28 -1.28
CA ASN A 366 -0.15 13.04 -1.95
C ASN A 366 -1.63 13.08 -2.38
N ASP A 367 -2.04 12.15 -3.24
CA ASP A 367 -3.44 11.91 -3.63
C ASP A 367 -4.08 10.79 -2.79
N ASP A 368 -5.41 10.85 -2.61
CA ASP A 368 -6.16 9.81 -1.89
C ASP A 368 -5.96 8.49 -2.61
N VAL A 369 -5.87 7.35 -1.91
CA VAL A 369 -5.66 6.05 -2.54
C VAL A 369 -6.72 5.73 -3.61
N MET A 370 -7.91 6.33 -3.55
CA MET A 370 -8.98 6.18 -4.54
C MET A 370 -8.97 7.25 -5.64
N ALA A 371 -7.91 8.04 -5.79
CA ALA A 371 -7.77 8.90 -6.97
C ALA A 371 -7.51 8.03 -8.22
N PRO A 372 -8.08 8.39 -9.39
CA PRO A 372 -8.07 7.53 -10.58
C PRO A 372 -6.68 7.39 -11.24
N ASN A 373 -5.71 8.24 -10.86
CA ASN A 373 -4.36 8.25 -11.44
C ASN A 373 -3.34 7.77 -10.40
N SER A 374 -2.51 6.80 -10.74
CA SER A 374 -1.67 6.07 -9.78
C SER A 374 -0.34 6.75 -9.41
N GLY A 375 -0.04 7.95 -9.88
CA GLY A 375 1.32 8.53 -9.77
C GLY A 375 1.70 9.19 -8.45
N LYS A 376 0.73 9.60 -7.61
CA LYS A 376 0.96 10.35 -6.34
C LYS A 376 0.19 9.80 -5.14
N LEU A 377 -0.36 8.61 -5.27
CA LEU A 377 -1.26 8.05 -4.27
C LEU A 377 -0.55 7.91 -2.92
N ALA A 378 -1.24 8.23 -1.83
CA ALA A 378 -0.90 7.78 -0.49
C ALA A 378 -1.61 6.46 -0.19
N PRO A 379 -1.12 5.66 0.78
CA PRO A 379 -1.79 4.42 1.16
C PRO A 379 -3.02 4.67 2.05
N TYR A 380 -3.67 5.84 1.94
CA TYR A 380 -4.73 6.27 2.85
C TYR A 380 -5.97 6.71 2.10
N HIS A 381 -7.13 6.40 2.67
CA HIS A 381 -8.41 6.97 2.26
C HIS A 381 -8.64 8.26 3.07
N TRP A 382 -8.46 9.43 2.47
CA TRP A 382 -8.76 10.72 3.13
C TRP A 382 -10.20 11.15 2.95
N ASN A 383 -10.87 10.67 1.90
CA ASN A 383 -12.28 10.93 1.71
C ASN A 383 -13.11 10.24 2.80
N SER A 384 -13.79 11.06 3.61
CA SER A 384 -14.57 10.59 4.77
C SER A 384 -15.74 9.68 4.38
N GLN A 385 -16.35 9.87 3.22
CA GLN A 385 -17.43 9.01 2.72
C GLN A 385 -16.89 7.61 2.40
N ASN A 386 -15.77 7.52 1.67
CA ASN A 386 -15.12 6.24 1.38
C ASN A 386 -14.68 5.53 2.67
N ARG A 387 -14.05 6.26 3.62
CA ARG A 387 -13.67 5.70 4.93
C ARG A 387 -14.88 5.10 5.65
N ASN A 388 -16.01 5.82 5.69
CA ASN A 388 -17.22 5.36 6.36
C ASN A 388 -17.83 4.13 5.67
N ILE A 389 -17.82 4.07 4.33
CA ILE A 389 -18.30 2.91 3.58
C ILE A 389 -17.43 1.68 3.87
N ILE A 390 -16.11 1.83 3.77
CA ILE A 390 -15.16 0.74 4.04
C ILE A 390 -15.31 0.27 5.49
N TRP A 391 -15.38 1.18 6.45
CA TRP A 391 -15.64 0.84 7.84
C TRP A 391 -16.95 0.05 7.95
N ASN A 392 -18.08 0.56 7.47
CA ASN A 392 -19.35 -0.18 7.58
C ASN A 392 -19.33 -1.57 6.92
N ASN A 393 -18.52 -1.80 5.88
CA ASN A 393 -18.35 -3.11 5.26
C ASN A 393 -17.38 -4.02 6.02
N LEU A 394 -16.55 -3.49 6.91
CA LEU A 394 -15.64 -4.22 7.80
C LEU A 394 -16.17 -4.32 9.24
N HIS A 395 -17.35 -3.77 9.54
CA HIS A 395 -18.10 -3.97 10.79
C HIS A 395 -19.04 -5.17 10.68
#